data_AF-A0A3D0P2T6-F1
#
_entry.id   AF-A0A3D0P2T6-F1
#
_cell.length_a   1.000
_cell.length_b   1.000
_cell.length_c   1.000
_cell.angle_alpha   90.00
_cell.angle_beta   90.00
_cell.angle_gamma   90.00
#
_symmetry.space_group_name_H-M   'P 1'
#
loop_
_entity.id
_entity.type
_entity.pdbx_description
1 polymer ?
#
loop_
_entity_poly.entity_id
_entity_poly.type
_entity_poly.pdbx_seq_one_letter_code
_entity_poly.pdbx_strand_id
1 'polypeptide(L)'
;MKRTTLAFLLIGMISLSGSISVYAQDPPPTPTETPAGPQRPGMPGARPGGDSQDPKPYDQVITKDAVSKDGVFKVHKVKDKYFYEIPAGEINKEFLWVTQIARTTLGVGYGGQALGRRVVRWERVDNKINLRSISYDIVADRSQPIAQAVSAANEDVILMAFPVAAWGPNEAAVIDVTRLFTTDLTELSARQRLQANTLDSSRTYIERIATYPTNIEAVATHTYVRNPSPAGAPGGGGGNPFNQGMRPGSATVVLNHSMVKLPENPMQPRLFDERVGYFSVSNIDYGRTEHKATQRRFITRWRLEKKDPNAALSEPVKPIVYYIDSATPKWLIPFTKRGVEKWQKAFEAAGFKNA
;
A
#
# COMPACT_ATOMS: atom_id res chain seq x y z
N MET A 1 67.82 41.48 16.87
CA MET A 1 67.36 42.58 15.98
C MET A 1 66.31 41.99 15.05
N LYS A 2 65.04 42.38 14.95
CA LYS A 2 64.19 43.48 15.43
C LYS A 2 62.82 42.81 15.71
N ARG A 3 62.35 42.72 16.96
CA ARG A 3 61.27 43.53 17.58
C ARG A 3 60.25 44.12 16.58
N THR A 4 59.06 43.51 16.54
CA THR A 4 57.80 44.20 16.26
C THR A 4 56.68 43.62 17.13
N THR A 5 56.10 44.53 17.89
CA THR A 5 55.11 44.40 18.95
C THR A 5 53.73 44.07 18.37
N LEU A 6 52.99 43.12 18.94
CA LEU A 6 51.54 43.04 18.76
C LEU A 6 50.88 42.93 20.13
N ALA A 7 49.97 43.86 20.36
CA ALA A 7 49.39 44.21 21.64
C ALA A 7 48.36 43.17 22.13
N PHE A 8 48.36 42.98 23.45
CA PHE A 8 47.26 42.40 24.21
C PHE A 8 46.00 43.26 24.03
N LEU A 9 44.87 42.61 23.69
CA LEU A 9 43.55 43.18 23.96
C LEU A 9 42.78 42.20 24.85
N LEU A 10 42.80 42.54 26.14
CA LEU A 10 41.95 41.99 27.19
C LEU A 10 40.59 42.70 27.06
N ILE A 11 39.50 41.99 26.77
CA ILE A 11 38.14 42.52 26.91
C ILE A 11 37.38 41.57 27.83
N GLY A 12 36.75 42.16 28.83
CA GLY A 12 36.34 41.51 30.06
C GLY A 12 35.07 40.67 29.92
N MET A 13 35.02 39.63 30.76
CA MET A 13 33.78 39.02 31.20
C MET A 13 32.90 40.10 31.84
N ILE A 14 31.69 40.29 31.30
CA ILE A 14 30.58 40.90 32.04
C ILE A 14 29.64 39.76 32.43
N SER A 15 29.68 39.44 33.72
CA SER A 15 28.68 38.64 34.42
C SER A 15 27.36 39.40 34.46
N LEU A 16 26.36 38.95 33.71
CA LEU A 16 24.98 39.44 33.85
C LEU A 16 24.26 38.61 34.91
N SER A 17 24.25 39.12 36.13
CA SER A 17 23.42 38.64 37.23
C SER A 17 21.96 38.99 36.93
N GLY A 18 21.19 38.03 36.39
CA GLY A 18 19.75 38.15 36.22
C GLY A 18 19.04 37.81 37.53
N SER A 19 18.47 38.83 38.18
CA SER A 19 17.58 38.67 39.33
C SER A 19 16.32 37.89 38.92
N ILE A 20 16.07 36.76 39.58
CA ILE A 20 14.81 36.02 39.49
C ILE A 20 13.79 36.78 40.33
N SER A 21 12.93 37.58 39.70
CA SER A 21 11.71 38.07 40.32
C SER A 21 10.69 36.94 40.34
N VAL A 22 10.45 36.38 41.52
CA VAL A 22 9.33 35.47 41.77
C VAL A 22 8.05 36.31 41.76
N TYR A 23 7.27 36.24 40.68
CA TYR A 23 5.88 36.66 40.70
C TYR A 23 5.07 35.52 41.32
N ALA A 24 4.50 35.77 42.50
CA ALA A 24 3.45 34.94 43.06
C ALA A 24 2.26 34.96 42.10
N GLN A 25 1.87 33.80 41.58
CA GLN A 25 0.61 33.65 40.84
C GLN A 25 -0.50 33.44 41.86
N ASP A 26 -1.54 34.29 41.81
CA ASP A 26 -2.77 34.06 42.55
C ASP A 26 -3.41 32.72 42.13
N PRO A 27 -4.00 31.97 43.08
CA PRO A 27 -4.64 30.69 42.75
C PRO A 27 -5.83 30.90 41.80
N PRO A 28 -6.06 29.99 40.84
CA PRO A 28 -7.15 30.10 39.89
C PRO A 28 -8.51 30.01 40.61
N PRO A 29 -9.55 30.74 40.14
CA PRO A 29 -10.88 30.68 40.74
C PRO A 29 -11.52 29.30 40.50
N THR A 30 -12.23 28.82 41.52
CA THR A 30 -12.97 27.55 41.52
C THR A 30 -14.02 27.52 40.38
N PRO A 31 -14.16 26.42 39.62
CA PRO A 31 -15.14 26.34 38.55
C PRO A 31 -16.58 26.34 39.11
N THR A 32 -17.39 27.30 38.67
CA THR A 32 -18.84 27.30 38.89
C THR A 32 -19.51 26.32 37.92
N GLU A 33 -20.25 25.34 38.45
CA GLU A 33 -21.05 24.42 37.66
C GLU A 33 -22.13 25.19 36.86
N THR A 34 -22.15 24.99 35.54
CA THR A 34 -23.22 25.50 34.67
C THR A 34 -24.26 24.39 34.48
N PRO A 35 -25.58 24.66 34.57
CA PRO A 35 -26.60 23.62 34.43
C PRO A 35 -26.63 23.03 33.02
N ALA A 36 -26.74 21.70 32.95
CA ALA A 36 -26.82 20.94 31.70
C ALA A 36 -28.06 21.29 30.88
N GLY A 37 -27.86 21.70 29.62
CA GLY A 37 -28.93 21.80 28.62
C GLY A 37 -29.40 20.42 28.14
N PRO A 38 -30.61 20.29 27.60
CA PRO A 38 -31.24 19.01 27.33
C PRO A 38 -30.52 18.19 26.24
N GLN A 39 -30.22 16.93 26.56
CA GLN A 39 -29.64 15.92 25.68
C GLN A 39 -30.55 15.63 24.48
N ARG A 40 -30.01 15.82 23.27
CA ARG A 40 -30.58 15.25 22.05
C ARG A 40 -30.39 13.72 22.06
N PRO A 41 -31.40 12.91 21.71
CA PRO A 41 -31.25 11.46 21.60
C PRO A 41 -30.20 11.10 20.55
N GLY A 42 -29.18 10.34 20.97
CA GLY A 42 -28.11 9.86 20.09
C GLY A 42 -28.63 8.85 19.06
N MET A 43 -28.24 9.03 17.80
CA MET A 43 -28.27 7.94 16.81
C MET A 43 -27.32 6.82 17.25
N PRO A 44 -27.66 5.53 17.05
CA PRO A 44 -26.71 4.44 17.24
C PRO A 44 -25.68 4.45 16.09
N GLY A 45 -24.58 5.15 16.29
CA GLY A 45 -23.37 4.98 15.50
C GLY A 45 -22.65 3.71 15.95
N ALA A 46 -22.63 2.68 15.12
CA ALA A 46 -21.83 1.49 15.31
C ALA A 46 -20.36 1.90 15.49
N ARG A 47 -19.78 1.65 16.68
CA ARG A 47 -18.33 1.58 16.86
C ARG A 47 -17.88 0.20 16.36
N PRO A 48 -17.06 0.08 15.30
CA PRO A 48 -16.38 -1.17 15.00
C PRO A 48 -14.99 -1.11 15.63
N GLY A 49 -14.95 -1.06 16.97
CA GLY A 49 -13.77 -1.39 17.74
C GLY A 49 -14.05 -2.74 18.39
N GLY A 50 -13.65 -3.82 17.73
CA GLY A 50 -13.80 -5.15 18.31
C GLY A 50 -12.93 -5.26 19.54
N ASP A 51 -13.56 -5.48 20.70
CA ASP A 51 -12.89 -6.05 21.87
C ASP A 51 -12.06 -7.26 21.40
N SER A 52 -10.86 -7.44 21.96
CA SER A 52 -10.07 -8.65 21.73
C SER A 52 -10.82 -9.83 22.35
N GLN A 53 -11.76 -10.38 21.61
CA GLN A 53 -12.35 -11.68 21.93
C GLN A 53 -11.29 -12.74 21.70
N ASP A 54 -11.13 -13.63 22.67
CA ASP A 54 -10.27 -14.78 22.51
C ASP A 54 -10.69 -15.60 21.27
N PRO A 55 -9.72 -16.14 20.51
CA PRO A 55 -10.02 -16.96 19.35
C PRO A 55 -10.94 -18.13 19.71
N LYS A 56 -11.97 -18.33 18.90
CA LYS A 56 -12.94 -19.41 19.06
C LYS A 56 -12.39 -20.73 18.54
N PRO A 57 -13.01 -21.87 18.91
CA PRO A 57 -12.70 -23.15 18.27
C PRO A 57 -12.90 -23.06 16.75
N TYR A 58 -11.99 -23.68 15.99
CA TYR A 58 -11.94 -23.60 14.52
C TYR A 58 -13.30 -23.92 13.86
N ASP A 59 -13.91 -25.04 14.24
CA ASP A 59 -15.17 -25.53 13.65
C ASP A 59 -16.39 -24.62 13.94
N GLN A 60 -16.28 -23.69 14.90
CA GLN A 60 -17.32 -22.68 15.14
C GLN A 60 -17.20 -21.50 14.16
N VAL A 61 -16.02 -21.25 13.62
CA VAL A 61 -15.74 -20.15 12.68
C VAL A 61 -15.80 -20.67 11.25
N ILE A 62 -15.06 -21.75 10.97
CA ILE A 62 -15.05 -22.45 9.68
C ILE A 62 -15.93 -23.68 9.82
N THR A 63 -17.23 -23.48 9.60
CA THR A 63 -18.23 -24.56 9.75
C THR A 63 -18.12 -25.57 8.60
N LYS A 64 -18.83 -26.70 8.74
CA LYS A 64 -18.92 -27.73 7.69
C LYS A 64 -19.49 -27.22 6.36
N ASP A 65 -20.24 -26.12 6.39
CA ASP A 65 -20.81 -25.48 5.20
C ASP A 65 -19.82 -24.53 4.49
N ALA A 66 -18.60 -24.38 5.02
CA ALA A 66 -17.60 -23.50 4.47
C ALA A 66 -17.12 -23.97 3.08
N VAL A 67 -17.19 -23.08 2.10
CA VAL A 67 -16.56 -23.31 0.78
C VAL A 67 -15.12 -22.83 0.86
N SER A 68 -14.19 -23.77 0.83
CA SER A 68 -12.76 -23.49 1.04
C SER A 68 -11.97 -23.68 -0.27
N LYS A 69 -10.97 -22.82 -0.48
CA LYS A 69 -10.04 -22.92 -1.62
C LYS A 69 -8.62 -22.76 -1.13
N ASP A 70 -7.73 -23.64 -1.59
CA ASP A 70 -6.31 -23.61 -1.25
C ASP A 70 -5.52 -22.68 -2.19
N GLY A 71 -4.46 -22.07 -1.66
CA GLY A 71 -3.52 -21.22 -2.39
C GLY A 71 -2.47 -20.67 -1.43
N VAL A 72 -1.90 -19.50 -1.73
CA VAL A 72 -0.89 -18.87 -0.86
C VAL A 72 -1.43 -18.70 0.57
N PHE A 73 -2.70 -18.27 0.68
CA PHE A 73 -3.54 -18.48 1.85
C PHE A 73 -4.72 -19.36 1.44
N LYS A 74 -5.22 -20.15 2.39
CA LYS A 74 -6.53 -20.78 2.21
C LYS A 74 -7.61 -19.72 2.43
N VAL A 75 -8.60 -19.71 1.55
CA VAL A 75 -9.72 -18.76 1.61
C VAL A 75 -10.99 -19.55 1.86
N HIS A 76 -11.70 -19.20 2.94
CA HIS A 76 -12.99 -19.79 3.28
C HIS A 76 -14.10 -18.78 3.02
N LYS A 77 -15.20 -19.26 2.45
CA LYS A 77 -16.47 -18.54 2.41
C LYS A 77 -17.45 -19.25 3.32
N VAL A 78 -17.94 -18.56 4.35
CA VAL A 78 -18.98 -19.05 5.26
C VAL A 78 -20.15 -18.08 5.18
N LYS A 79 -21.25 -18.51 4.55
CA LYS A 79 -22.37 -17.63 4.19
C LYS A 79 -21.86 -16.42 3.38
N ASP A 80 -22.02 -15.21 3.91
CA ASP A 80 -21.63 -13.95 3.26
C ASP A 80 -20.25 -13.44 3.69
N LYS A 81 -19.56 -14.18 4.56
CA LYS A 81 -18.24 -13.80 5.09
C LYS A 81 -17.12 -14.51 4.36
N TYR A 82 -16.02 -13.80 4.19
CA TYR A 82 -14.77 -14.35 3.70
C TYR A 82 -13.71 -14.32 4.79
N PHE A 83 -13.01 -15.44 4.94
CA PHE A 83 -11.92 -15.59 5.88
C PHE A 83 -10.64 -15.95 5.14
N TYR A 84 -9.53 -15.37 5.58
CA TYR A 84 -8.19 -15.86 5.23
C TYR A 84 -7.68 -16.72 6.37
N GLU A 85 -7.25 -17.93 6.04
CA GLU A 85 -6.42 -18.79 6.90
C GLU A 85 -4.98 -18.61 6.43
N ILE A 86 -4.23 -17.78 7.18
CA ILE A 86 -2.87 -17.38 6.85
C ILE A 86 -1.89 -18.38 7.48
N PRO A 87 -1.12 -19.14 6.70
CA PRO A 87 -0.12 -20.04 7.24
C PRO A 87 0.91 -19.27 8.07
N ALA A 88 1.36 -19.83 9.19
CA ALA A 88 2.38 -19.20 10.04
C ALA A 88 3.65 -18.82 9.27
N GLY A 89 4.05 -19.64 8.30
CA GLY A 89 5.19 -19.38 7.42
C GLY A 89 5.01 -18.24 6.42
N GLU A 90 3.80 -17.66 6.28
CA GLU A 90 3.55 -16.49 5.44
C GLU A 90 3.38 -15.19 6.24
N ILE A 91 3.34 -15.28 7.57
CA ILE A 91 3.41 -14.11 8.45
C ILE A 91 4.77 -13.44 8.29
N ASN A 92 4.78 -12.11 8.31
CA ASN A 92 5.94 -11.25 8.08
C ASN A 92 6.58 -11.36 6.69
N LYS A 93 6.00 -12.12 5.75
CA LYS A 93 6.38 -12.06 4.34
C LYS A 93 5.70 -10.89 3.64
N GLU A 94 6.39 -10.35 2.64
CA GLU A 94 5.91 -9.19 1.90
C GLU A 94 5.13 -9.60 0.65
N PHE A 95 4.07 -8.85 0.39
CA PHE A 95 3.21 -9.02 -0.78
C PHE A 95 3.11 -7.69 -1.52
N LEU A 96 3.12 -7.73 -2.84
CA LEU A 96 2.71 -6.59 -3.65
C LEU A 96 1.19 -6.58 -3.71
N TRP A 97 0.58 -5.50 -3.22
CA TRP A 97 -0.84 -5.24 -3.38
C TRP A 97 -1.06 -4.25 -4.51
N VAL A 98 -1.80 -4.64 -5.54
CA VAL A 98 -2.20 -3.80 -6.66
C VAL A 98 -3.72 -3.67 -6.67
N THR A 99 -4.21 -2.44 -6.71
CA THR A 99 -5.63 -2.16 -6.88
C THR A 99 -5.86 -1.56 -8.26
N GLN A 100 -6.86 -2.07 -8.98
CA GLN A 100 -7.27 -1.57 -10.29
C GLN A 100 -8.79 -1.44 -10.39
N ILE A 101 -9.26 -0.51 -11.21
CA ILE A 101 -10.66 -0.44 -11.63
C ILE A 101 -10.85 -1.48 -12.73
N ALA A 102 -11.47 -2.62 -12.41
CA ALA A 102 -11.77 -3.67 -13.39
C ALA A 102 -12.94 -3.27 -14.29
N ARG A 103 -13.98 -2.67 -13.72
CA ARG A 103 -15.13 -2.11 -14.45
C ARG A 103 -15.55 -0.79 -13.85
N THR A 104 -16.10 0.09 -14.67
CA THR A 104 -16.51 1.42 -14.25
C THR A 104 -17.83 1.82 -14.90
N THR A 105 -18.52 2.78 -14.29
CA THR A 105 -19.63 3.49 -14.94
C THR A 105 -19.13 4.48 -15.99
N LEU A 106 -20.04 4.89 -16.88
CA LEU A 106 -19.78 5.85 -17.95
C LEU A 106 -19.30 7.20 -17.38
N GLY A 107 -18.29 7.79 -18.03
CA GLY A 107 -17.78 9.11 -17.67
C GLY A 107 -16.79 9.14 -16.50
N VAL A 108 -16.41 7.97 -15.96
CA VAL A 108 -15.50 7.84 -14.82
C VAL A 108 -14.12 7.27 -15.21
N GLY A 109 -13.99 6.69 -16.39
CA GLY A 109 -12.74 6.13 -16.91
C GLY A 109 -12.97 4.91 -17.79
N TYR A 110 -12.01 3.99 -17.80
CA TYR A 110 -12.10 2.69 -18.48
C TYR A 110 -11.61 1.57 -17.54
N GLY A 111 -12.04 0.34 -17.80
CA GLY A 111 -11.57 -0.84 -17.08
C GLY A 111 -10.08 -1.12 -17.38
N GLY A 112 -9.35 -1.63 -16.39
CA GLY A 112 -7.91 -1.89 -16.45
C GLY A 112 -7.04 -0.73 -15.96
N GLN A 113 -7.63 0.36 -15.45
CA GLN A 113 -6.86 1.46 -14.86
C GLN A 113 -6.29 1.08 -13.50
N ALA A 114 -4.98 1.27 -13.32
CA ALA A 114 -4.33 1.15 -12.02
C ALA A 114 -4.76 2.30 -11.09
N LEU A 115 -5.19 1.96 -9.87
CA LEU A 115 -5.47 2.93 -8.81
C LEU A 115 -4.27 3.15 -7.91
N GLY A 116 -3.56 2.07 -7.60
CA GLY A 116 -2.41 2.15 -6.73
C GLY A 116 -1.72 0.81 -6.58
N ARG A 117 -0.47 0.87 -6.12
CA ARG A 117 0.32 -0.29 -5.74
C ARG A 117 1.05 0.02 -4.44
N ARG A 118 1.25 -0.99 -3.60
CA ARG A 118 2.05 -0.89 -2.38
C ARG A 118 2.58 -2.24 -1.97
N VAL A 119 3.66 -2.25 -1.19
CA VAL A 119 4.10 -3.46 -0.50
C VAL A 119 3.31 -3.55 0.80
N VAL A 120 2.80 -4.73 1.11
CA VAL A 120 2.10 -5.00 2.36
C VAL A 120 2.70 -6.19 3.09
N ARG A 121 2.51 -6.24 4.41
CA ARG A 121 2.93 -7.35 5.27
C ARG A 121 1.81 -7.68 6.25
N TRP A 122 1.56 -8.97 6.42
CA TRP A 122 0.68 -9.47 7.48
C TRP A 122 1.53 -9.73 8.71
N GLU A 123 1.27 -9.02 9.79
CA GLU A 123 2.04 -9.07 11.03
C GLU A 123 1.16 -9.56 12.18
N ARG A 124 1.62 -10.56 12.93
CA ARG A 124 0.92 -11.02 14.12
C ARG A 124 1.33 -10.20 15.34
N VAL A 125 0.35 -9.68 16.06
CA VAL A 125 0.51 -9.05 17.38
C VAL A 125 -0.55 -9.64 18.30
N ASP A 126 -0.12 -10.47 19.26
CA ASP A 126 -1.00 -11.24 20.14
C ASP A 126 -2.05 -12.05 19.35
N ASN A 127 -3.33 -11.83 19.66
CA ASN A 127 -4.50 -12.41 18.99
C ASN A 127 -5.03 -11.51 17.86
N LYS A 128 -4.15 -10.72 17.22
CA LYS A 128 -4.48 -9.86 16.07
C LYS A 128 -3.48 -10.06 14.94
N ILE A 129 -3.96 -9.88 13.71
CA ILE A 129 -3.14 -9.74 12.52
C ILE A 129 -3.29 -8.30 12.01
N ASN A 130 -2.20 -7.57 11.91
CA ASN A 130 -2.14 -6.27 11.27
C ASN A 130 -1.79 -6.43 9.79
N LEU A 131 -2.54 -5.77 8.91
CA LEU A 131 -2.13 -5.52 7.54
C LEU A 131 -1.36 -4.20 7.51
N ARG A 132 -0.05 -4.27 7.33
CA ARG A 132 0.82 -3.09 7.23
C ARG A 132 1.12 -2.71 5.79
N SER A 133 1.25 -1.42 5.53
CA SER A 133 1.82 -0.88 4.30
C SER A 133 3.29 -0.58 4.52
N ILE A 134 4.15 -1.31 3.82
CA ILE A 134 5.62 -1.19 3.94
C ILE A 134 6.11 -0.11 2.97
N SER A 135 6.88 0.85 3.50
CA SER A 135 7.55 1.86 2.67
C SER A 135 9.04 1.58 2.51
N TYR A 136 9.54 1.81 1.31
CA TYR A 136 10.97 1.75 0.97
C TYR A 136 11.51 3.11 0.55
N ASP A 137 10.77 4.20 0.85
CA ASP A 137 11.17 5.56 0.46
C ASP A 137 12.40 6.04 1.24
N ILE A 138 12.57 5.56 2.47
CA ILE A 138 13.73 5.83 3.33
C ILE A 138 14.32 4.49 3.76
N VAL A 139 15.62 4.28 3.51
CA VAL A 139 16.29 3.01 3.78
C VAL A 139 17.65 3.22 4.43
N ALA A 140 18.12 2.18 5.12
CA ALA A 140 19.51 2.00 5.50
C ALA A 140 19.83 0.50 5.47
N ASP A 141 21.09 0.16 5.23
CA ASP A 141 21.56 -1.21 5.33
C ASP A 141 21.36 -1.72 6.78
N ARG A 142 20.57 -2.78 6.95
CA ARG A 142 20.22 -3.35 8.27
C ARG A 142 21.44 -3.82 9.06
N SER A 143 22.58 -4.06 8.41
CA SER A 143 23.84 -4.41 9.08
C SER A 143 24.52 -3.21 9.76
N GLN A 144 24.08 -1.99 9.46
CA GLN A 144 24.68 -0.77 9.99
C GLN A 144 23.92 -0.23 11.21
N PRO A 145 24.62 0.38 12.21
CA PRO A 145 23.97 0.96 13.39
C PRO A 145 22.88 1.99 13.06
N ILE A 146 23.07 2.78 12.00
CA ILE A 146 22.12 3.84 11.59
C ILE A 146 20.74 3.27 11.22
N ALA A 147 20.65 1.99 10.83
CA ALA A 147 19.37 1.35 10.53
C ALA A 147 18.42 1.34 11.73
N GLN A 148 18.93 1.33 12.96
CA GLN A 148 18.09 1.43 14.16
C GLN A 148 17.40 2.79 14.25
N ALA A 149 18.14 3.87 14.01
CA ALA A 149 17.57 5.22 14.03
C ALA A 149 16.58 5.43 12.88
N VAL A 150 16.89 4.91 11.68
CA VAL A 150 15.99 4.96 10.53
C VAL A 150 14.70 4.19 10.83
N SER A 151 14.78 2.99 11.40
CA SER A 151 13.60 2.21 11.78
C SER A 151 12.80 2.88 12.90
N ALA A 152 13.46 3.50 13.88
CA ALA A 152 12.78 4.22 14.96
C ALA A 152 12.08 5.50 14.48
N ALA A 153 12.58 6.10 13.39
CA ALA A 153 11.99 7.29 12.78
C ALA A 153 10.90 6.98 11.75
N ASN A 154 10.78 5.73 11.29
CA ASN A 154 9.85 5.32 10.23
C ASN A 154 9.09 4.05 10.66
N GLU A 155 7.84 4.22 11.07
CA GLU A 155 6.94 3.12 11.39
C GLU A 155 6.00 2.84 10.21
N ASP A 156 5.87 1.56 9.83
CA ASP A 156 4.99 1.14 8.75
C ASP A 156 3.51 1.30 9.15
N VAL A 157 2.71 1.93 8.29
CA VAL A 157 1.30 2.22 8.58
C VAL A 157 0.48 0.93 8.70
N ILE A 158 -0.28 0.78 9.79
CA ILE A 158 -1.31 -0.27 9.90
C ILE A 158 -2.53 0.17 9.11
N LEU A 159 -2.79 -0.49 7.98
CA LEU A 159 -3.97 -0.24 7.14
C LEU A 159 -5.25 -0.76 7.81
N MET A 160 -5.16 -1.94 8.44
CA MET A 160 -6.28 -2.57 9.13
C MET A 160 -5.76 -3.64 10.10
N ALA A 161 -6.36 -3.74 11.29
CA ALA A 161 -6.02 -4.76 12.29
C ALA A 161 -7.18 -5.74 12.47
N PHE A 162 -6.95 -7.04 12.31
CA PHE A 162 -7.94 -8.10 12.33
C PHE A 162 -7.81 -8.93 13.61
N PRO A 163 -8.86 -9.09 14.43
CA PRO A 163 -8.83 -10.09 15.48
C PRO A 163 -8.75 -11.49 14.86
N VAL A 164 -7.96 -12.37 15.47
CA VAL A 164 -7.90 -13.78 15.09
C VAL A 164 -9.20 -14.44 15.54
N ALA A 165 -10.02 -14.85 14.58
CA ALA A 165 -11.31 -15.47 14.85
C ALA A 165 -11.15 -16.90 15.39
N ALA A 166 -10.15 -17.64 14.87
CA ALA A 166 -9.77 -18.98 15.29
C ALA A 166 -8.32 -19.29 14.87
N TRP A 167 -7.74 -20.33 15.47
CA TRP A 167 -6.48 -20.92 15.03
C TRP A 167 -6.76 -22.19 14.24
N GLY A 168 -6.21 -22.27 13.03
CA GLY A 168 -6.22 -23.47 12.20
C GLY A 168 -5.04 -24.40 12.50
N PRO A 169 -4.89 -25.48 11.72
CA PRO A 169 -3.74 -26.38 11.82
C PRO A 169 -2.41 -25.62 11.70
N ASN A 170 -1.39 -26.07 12.43
CA ASN A 170 -0.05 -25.47 12.44
C ASN A 170 -0.04 -23.96 12.77
N GLU A 171 -0.92 -23.55 13.70
CA GLU A 171 -1.06 -22.15 14.16
C GLU A 171 -1.41 -21.15 13.03
N ALA A 172 -2.08 -21.61 11.98
CA ALA A 172 -2.57 -20.71 10.92
C ALA A 172 -3.63 -19.75 11.49
N ALA A 173 -3.46 -18.45 11.26
CA ALA A 173 -4.41 -17.45 11.76
C ALA A 173 -5.63 -17.37 10.85
N VAL A 174 -6.84 -17.57 11.39
CA VAL A 174 -8.10 -17.37 10.65
C VAL A 174 -8.65 -15.97 10.97
N ILE A 175 -8.75 -15.11 9.96
CA ILE A 175 -9.24 -13.73 10.10
C ILE A 175 -10.41 -13.43 9.17
N ASP A 176 -11.43 -12.69 9.65
CA ASP A 176 -12.54 -12.20 8.81
C ASP A 176 -12.09 -10.99 7.99
N VAL A 177 -11.91 -11.18 6.69
CA VAL A 177 -11.45 -10.14 5.76
C VAL A 177 -12.59 -9.46 5.02
N THR A 178 -13.84 -9.74 5.37
CA THR A 178 -15.00 -9.19 4.64
C THR A 178 -14.95 -7.66 4.58
N ARG A 179 -14.66 -7.01 5.71
CA ARG A 179 -14.58 -5.54 5.79
C ARG A 179 -13.38 -4.94 5.06
N LEU A 180 -12.33 -5.72 4.77
CA LEU A 180 -11.18 -5.24 3.99
C LEU A 180 -11.63 -4.80 2.58
N PHE A 181 -12.69 -5.43 2.07
CA PHE A 181 -13.22 -5.22 0.71
C PHE A 181 -14.63 -4.60 0.68
N THR A 182 -15.20 -4.25 1.83
CA THR A 182 -16.54 -3.62 1.89
C THR A 182 -16.55 -2.30 2.65
N THR A 183 -15.39 -1.85 3.13
CA THR A 183 -15.23 -0.54 3.77
C THR A 183 -14.32 0.36 2.95
N ASP A 184 -14.42 1.66 3.18
CA ASP A 184 -13.64 2.66 2.47
C ASP A 184 -12.24 2.82 3.10
N LEU A 185 -11.32 1.94 2.73
CA LEU A 185 -9.92 2.09 3.09
C LEU A 185 -9.25 3.10 2.15
N THR A 186 -8.87 4.27 2.67
CA THR A 186 -8.34 5.41 1.91
C THR A 186 -7.29 5.01 0.89
N GLU A 187 -6.34 4.18 1.29
CA GLU A 187 -5.21 3.75 0.47
C GLU A 187 -5.66 2.80 -0.65
N LEU A 188 -6.71 2.01 -0.44
CA LEU A 188 -7.23 1.03 -1.40
C LEU A 188 -8.45 1.53 -2.19
N SER A 189 -8.92 2.73 -1.89
CA SER A 189 -10.20 3.25 -2.39
C SER A 189 -10.08 3.95 -3.73
N ALA A 190 -11.12 3.83 -4.55
CA ALA A 190 -11.30 4.68 -5.72
C ALA A 190 -11.85 6.07 -5.37
N ARG A 191 -12.26 6.34 -4.12
CA ARG A 191 -12.98 7.56 -3.73
C ARG A 191 -12.29 8.85 -4.19
N GLN A 192 -10.98 8.95 -4.00
CA GLN A 192 -10.20 10.12 -4.41
C GLN A 192 -10.17 10.28 -5.93
N ARG A 193 -9.94 9.19 -6.67
CA ARG A 193 -9.96 9.17 -8.14
C ARG A 193 -11.33 9.59 -8.69
N LEU A 194 -12.40 9.18 -8.01
CA LEU A 194 -13.77 9.55 -8.36
C LEU A 194 -14.17 10.95 -7.90
N GLN A 195 -13.37 11.62 -7.07
CA GLN A 195 -13.78 12.85 -6.37
C GLN A 195 -15.10 12.68 -5.59
N ALA A 196 -15.32 11.48 -5.05
CA ALA A 196 -16.50 11.16 -4.27
C ALA A 196 -16.35 11.56 -2.80
N ASN A 197 -17.46 11.79 -2.12
CA ASN A 197 -17.49 12.15 -0.71
C ASN A 197 -17.42 10.92 0.18
N THR A 198 -18.21 9.90 -0.13
CA THR A 198 -18.37 8.70 0.71
C THR A 198 -18.52 7.43 -0.13
N LEU A 199 -18.25 6.29 0.49
CA LEU A 199 -18.67 4.96 0.03
C LEU A 199 -20.03 4.63 0.65
N ASP A 200 -20.92 4.04 -0.14
CA ASP A 200 -22.18 3.47 0.32
C ASP A 200 -22.02 1.97 0.60
N SER A 201 -21.90 1.62 1.88
CA SER A 201 -21.70 0.23 2.32
C SER A 201 -22.88 -0.69 2.00
N SER A 202 -24.10 -0.16 1.83
CA SER A 202 -25.30 -0.97 1.50
C SER A 202 -25.31 -1.47 0.05
N ARG A 203 -24.56 -0.79 -0.83
CA ARG A 203 -24.41 -1.11 -2.26
C ARG A 203 -22.98 -1.52 -2.61
N THR A 204 -22.25 -2.02 -1.61
CA THR A 204 -20.87 -2.48 -1.73
C THR A 204 -20.78 -3.93 -1.27
N TYR A 205 -20.20 -4.80 -2.09
CA TYR A 205 -20.11 -6.23 -1.80
C TYR A 205 -18.95 -6.91 -2.56
N ILE A 206 -18.50 -8.03 -2.01
CA ILE A 206 -17.48 -8.88 -2.63
C ILE A 206 -18.15 -9.75 -3.69
N GLU A 207 -17.71 -9.64 -4.95
CA GLU A 207 -18.18 -10.52 -6.03
C GLU A 207 -17.55 -11.92 -5.89
N ARG A 208 -16.24 -11.96 -5.66
CA ARG A 208 -15.49 -13.21 -5.47
C ARG A 208 -14.11 -12.95 -4.86
N ILE A 209 -13.57 -14.00 -4.26
CA ILE A 209 -12.14 -14.11 -3.98
C ILE A 209 -11.64 -15.42 -4.59
N ALA A 210 -10.58 -15.31 -5.40
CA ALA A 210 -9.83 -16.43 -5.95
C ALA A 210 -8.45 -16.45 -5.31
N THR A 211 -7.96 -17.64 -4.99
CA THR A 211 -6.62 -17.85 -4.45
C THR A 211 -5.85 -18.79 -5.36
N TYR A 212 -4.55 -18.57 -5.45
CA TYR A 212 -3.59 -19.28 -6.29
C TYR A 212 -2.31 -19.51 -5.48
N PRO A 213 -1.38 -20.36 -5.93
CA PRO A 213 -0.17 -20.68 -5.15
C PRO A 213 0.68 -19.47 -4.72
N THR A 214 0.63 -18.37 -5.46
CA THR A 214 1.46 -17.17 -5.19
C THR A 214 0.68 -15.86 -5.09
N ASN A 215 -0.64 -15.88 -5.26
CA ASN A 215 -1.45 -14.65 -5.22
C ASN A 215 -2.91 -14.89 -4.83
N ILE A 216 -3.57 -13.83 -4.38
CA ILE A 216 -5.00 -13.79 -4.11
C ILE A 216 -5.59 -12.63 -4.92
N GLU A 217 -6.69 -12.89 -5.62
CA GLU A 217 -7.44 -11.90 -6.39
C GLU A 217 -8.82 -11.74 -5.76
N ALA A 218 -9.08 -10.56 -5.17
CA ALA A 218 -10.38 -10.20 -4.64
C ALA A 218 -11.05 -9.16 -5.53
N VAL A 219 -12.28 -9.45 -5.95
CA VAL A 219 -13.09 -8.52 -6.76
C VAL A 219 -14.28 -8.05 -5.94
N ALA A 220 -14.42 -6.74 -5.82
CA ALA A 220 -15.47 -6.09 -5.06
C ALA A 220 -16.16 -5.00 -5.88
N THR A 221 -17.48 -4.94 -5.80
CA THR A 221 -18.28 -3.84 -6.32
C THR A 221 -18.39 -2.78 -5.23
N HIS A 222 -18.00 -1.55 -5.54
CA HIS A 222 -18.04 -0.39 -4.66
C HIS A 222 -18.94 0.70 -5.25
N THR A 223 -19.88 1.21 -4.46
CA THR A 223 -20.72 2.34 -4.87
C THR A 223 -20.36 3.58 -4.08
N TYR A 224 -19.96 4.63 -4.78
CA TYR A 224 -19.55 5.90 -4.19
C TYR A 224 -20.62 6.98 -4.42
N VAL A 225 -20.71 7.93 -3.50
CA VAL A 225 -21.62 9.07 -3.58
C VAL A 225 -20.83 10.38 -3.63
N ARG A 226 -21.21 11.24 -4.57
CA ARG A 226 -20.72 12.62 -4.69
C ARG A 226 -21.88 13.58 -4.54
N ASN A 227 -21.80 14.46 -3.57
CA ASN A 227 -22.80 15.49 -3.35
C ASN A 227 -22.71 16.57 -4.45
N PRO A 228 -23.83 17.18 -4.84
CA PRO A 228 -23.81 18.33 -5.73
C PRO A 228 -22.95 19.45 -5.13
N SER A 229 -22.14 20.12 -5.95
CA SER A 229 -21.50 21.36 -5.53
C SER A 229 -22.58 22.44 -5.35
N PRO A 230 -22.46 23.33 -4.35
CA PRO A 230 -23.34 24.48 -4.21
C PRO A 230 -23.37 25.32 -5.49
N ALA A 231 -24.53 25.90 -5.80
CA ALA A 231 -24.66 26.82 -6.92
C ALA A 231 -23.67 27.99 -6.76
N GLY A 232 -22.89 28.28 -7.80
CA GLY A 232 -21.87 29.35 -7.79
C GLY A 232 -20.50 28.95 -7.26
N ALA A 233 -20.29 27.72 -6.78
CA ALA A 233 -18.95 27.22 -6.52
C ALA A 233 -18.19 27.09 -7.86
N PRO A 234 -16.91 27.53 -7.95
CA PRO A 234 -16.12 27.31 -9.15
C PRO A 234 -16.10 25.81 -9.45
N GLY A 235 -16.70 25.42 -10.58
CA GLY A 235 -16.85 24.03 -10.94
C GLY A 235 -15.47 23.36 -10.95
N GLY A 236 -15.27 22.36 -10.09
CA GLY A 236 -14.01 21.60 -9.97
C GLY A 236 -13.66 20.74 -11.20
N GLY A 237 -14.06 21.17 -12.40
CA GLY A 237 -13.74 20.57 -13.69
C GLY A 237 -12.58 21.31 -14.36
N GLY A 238 -11.42 21.33 -13.72
CA GLY A 238 -10.19 21.88 -14.29
C GLY A 238 -9.60 20.96 -15.37
N GLY A 239 -9.86 21.26 -16.63
CA GLY A 239 -8.92 21.19 -17.76
C GLY A 239 -8.42 19.85 -18.30
N ASN A 240 -8.56 18.72 -17.59
CA ASN A 240 -8.08 17.42 -18.10
C ASN A 240 -9.23 16.42 -18.34
N PRO A 241 -9.56 16.06 -19.60
CA PRO A 241 -10.60 15.08 -19.91
C PRO A 241 -10.31 13.67 -19.35
N PHE A 242 -9.06 13.38 -18.98
CA PHE A 242 -8.63 12.10 -18.38
C PHE A 242 -8.66 12.08 -16.84
N ASN A 243 -9.04 13.20 -16.20
CA ASN A 243 -9.15 13.33 -14.74
C ASN A 243 -10.52 13.90 -14.31
N GLN A 244 -11.57 13.63 -15.08
CA GLN A 244 -12.93 13.96 -14.67
C GLN A 244 -13.36 12.95 -13.60
N GLY A 245 -13.58 13.44 -12.38
CA GLY A 245 -14.25 12.67 -11.33
C GLY A 245 -15.69 12.34 -11.73
N MET A 246 -16.39 11.56 -10.90
CA MET A 246 -17.79 11.21 -11.16
C MET A 246 -18.69 12.46 -11.17
N ARG A 247 -19.78 12.40 -11.91
CA ARG A 247 -20.86 13.39 -11.79
C ARG A 247 -21.47 13.34 -10.38
N PRO A 248 -22.04 14.45 -9.87
CA PRO A 248 -22.85 14.40 -8.67
C PRO A 248 -23.91 13.29 -8.75
N GLY A 249 -24.13 12.57 -7.65
CA GLY A 249 -24.98 11.38 -7.59
C GLY A 249 -24.20 10.15 -7.11
N SER A 250 -24.53 8.98 -7.66
CA SER A 250 -23.86 7.71 -7.34
C SER A 250 -23.05 7.19 -8.52
N ALA A 251 -21.90 6.57 -8.26
CA ALA A 251 -21.10 5.84 -9.25
C ALA A 251 -20.68 4.49 -8.67
N THR A 252 -20.98 3.43 -9.40
CA THR A 252 -20.57 2.07 -9.06
C THR A 252 -19.36 1.68 -9.91
N VAL A 253 -18.31 1.20 -9.24
CA VAL A 253 -17.08 0.69 -9.86
C VAL A 253 -16.76 -0.68 -9.29
N VAL A 254 -16.12 -1.52 -10.10
CA VAL A 254 -15.64 -2.83 -9.67
C VAL A 254 -14.14 -2.75 -9.52
N LEU A 255 -13.66 -3.01 -8.31
CA LEU A 255 -12.24 -3.03 -7.97
C LEU A 255 -11.74 -4.46 -8.02
N ASN A 256 -10.58 -4.66 -8.64
CA ASN A 256 -9.79 -5.88 -8.45
C ASN A 256 -8.58 -5.56 -7.58
N HIS A 257 -8.43 -6.32 -6.50
CA HIS A 257 -7.30 -6.28 -5.60
C HIS A 257 -6.47 -7.55 -5.82
N SER A 258 -5.27 -7.36 -6.36
CA SER A 258 -4.29 -8.42 -6.57
C SER A 258 -3.24 -8.34 -5.47
N MET A 259 -3.16 -9.37 -4.64
CA MET A 259 -2.11 -9.51 -3.63
C MET A 259 -1.17 -10.64 -4.06
N VAL A 260 0.05 -10.29 -4.45
CA VAL A 260 1.03 -11.22 -5.02
C VAL A 260 2.22 -11.34 -4.07
N LYS A 261 2.58 -12.57 -3.69
CA LYS A 261 3.74 -12.83 -2.83
C LYS A 261 5.02 -12.35 -3.51
N LEU A 262 5.83 -11.56 -2.80
CA LEU A 262 7.12 -11.13 -3.31
C LEU A 262 8.16 -12.26 -3.18
N PRO A 263 9.14 -12.34 -4.10
CA PRO A 263 10.23 -13.31 -3.98
C PRO A 263 11.04 -13.07 -2.70
N GLU A 264 11.39 -14.16 -2.00
CA GLU A 264 12.21 -14.10 -0.80
C GLU A 264 13.63 -13.57 -1.08
N ASN A 265 14.15 -13.88 -2.27
CA ASN A 265 15.44 -13.37 -2.74
C ASN A 265 15.22 -12.17 -3.68
N PRO A 266 15.49 -10.93 -3.22
CA PRO A 266 15.32 -9.74 -4.03
C PRO A 266 16.29 -9.76 -5.22
N MET A 267 15.85 -9.19 -6.34
CA MET A 267 16.71 -9.00 -7.50
C MET A 267 17.75 -7.93 -7.19
N GLN A 268 18.97 -8.10 -7.72
CA GLN A 268 20.00 -7.06 -7.67
C GLN A 268 19.52 -5.76 -8.36
N PRO A 269 19.44 -4.64 -7.60
CA PRO A 269 18.99 -3.37 -8.15
C PRO A 269 20.04 -2.80 -9.11
N ARG A 270 19.59 -2.04 -10.11
CA ARG A 270 20.48 -1.36 -11.07
C ARG A 270 20.22 0.13 -11.03
N LEU A 271 21.28 0.91 -10.84
CA LEU A 271 21.20 2.37 -10.80
C LEU A 271 20.65 2.91 -12.12
N PHE A 272 19.88 3.98 -11.99
CA PHE A 272 19.38 4.75 -13.12
C PHE A 272 20.51 5.55 -13.77
N ASP A 273 20.52 5.55 -15.11
CA ASP A 273 21.40 6.38 -15.94
C ASP A 273 20.52 7.34 -16.74
N GLU A 274 20.73 8.64 -16.56
CA GLU A 274 19.91 9.68 -17.18
C GLU A 274 19.98 9.72 -18.70
N ARG A 275 21.01 9.12 -19.29
CA ARG A 275 21.19 9.03 -20.74
C ARG A 275 20.24 8.02 -21.39
N VAL A 276 19.58 7.18 -20.58
CA VAL A 276 18.69 6.12 -21.07
C VAL A 276 17.30 6.26 -20.44
N GLY A 277 16.28 6.29 -21.29
CA GLY A 277 14.89 6.38 -20.86
C GLY A 277 14.38 5.07 -20.23
N TYR A 278 14.63 4.89 -18.93
CA TYR A 278 13.99 3.84 -18.13
C TYR A 278 12.96 4.43 -17.16
N PHE A 279 11.89 3.68 -16.93
CA PHE A 279 11.09 3.85 -15.72
C PHE A 279 11.98 3.57 -14.50
N SER A 280 11.79 4.35 -13.43
CA SER A 280 12.64 4.29 -12.25
C SER A 280 11.83 4.43 -10.97
N VAL A 281 12.36 3.85 -9.89
CA VAL A 281 11.93 4.08 -8.51
C VAL A 281 13.06 4.75 -7.75
N SER A 282 12.73 5.48 -6.68
CA SER A 282 13.72 6.20 -5.88
C SER A 282 13.57 5.86 -4.41
N ASN A 283 14.67 6.00 -3.67
CA ASN A 283 14.67 6.02 -2.21
C ASN A 283 15.75 6.99 -1.70
N ILE A 284 15.69 7.31 -0.41
CA ILE A 284 16.71 8.06 0.31
C ILE A 284 17.49 7.05 1.16
N ASP A 285 18.79 6.90 0.90
CA ASP A 285 19.67 5.96 1.60
C ASP A 285 20.50 6.70 2.67
N TYR A 286 20.27 6.36 3.94
CA TYR A 286 21.02 6.88 5.10
C TYR A 286 22.20 5.98 5.50
N GLY A 287 22.33 4.79 4.92
CA GLY A 287 23.37 3.82 5.23
C GLY A 287 24.70 4.08 4.53
N ARG A 288 24.98 5.32 4.15
CA ARG A 288 26.15 5.65 3.33
C ARG A 288 26.94 6.80 3.94
N THR A 289 28.22 6.84 3.59
CA THR A 289 29.18 7.80 4.15
C THR A 289 29.11 9.18 3.51
N GLU A 290 28.17 9.44 2.59
CA GLU A 290 28.04 10.76 1.99
C GLU A 290 27.56 11.80 3.03
N HIS A 291 28.01 13.04 2.86
CA HIS A 291 27.68 14.15 3.77
C HIS A 291 26.20 14.51 3.86
N LYS A 292 25.36 13.96 2.98
CA LYS A 292 23.91 14.17 2.97
C LYS A 292 23.18 12.89 2.58
N ALA A 293 21.97 12.74 3.12
CA ALA A 293 21.03 11.72 2.69
C ALA A 293 20.74 11.91 1.20
N THR A 294 21.23 10.99 0.37
CA THR A 294 21.19 11.13 -1.08
C THR A 294 20.06 10.30 -1.67
N GLN A 295 19.24 10.92 -2.51
CA GLN A 295 18.25 10.20 -3.28
C GLN A 295 18.95 9.30 -4.30
N ARG A 296 18.70 7.99 -4.22
CA ARG A 296 19.13 7.00 -5.21
C ARG A 296 17.96 6.69 -6.11
N ARG A 297 18.27 6.43 -7.38
CA ARG A 297 17.29 6.05 -8.40
C ARG A 297 17.69 4.71 -9.00
N PHE A 298 16.73 3.80 -9.12
CA PHE A 298 16.93 2.47 -9.67
C PHE A 298 15.96 2.22 -10.81
N ILE A 299 16.41 1.52 -11.85
CA ILE A 299 15.54 1.20 -13.00
C ILE A 299 14.56 0.07 -12.66
N THR A 300 13.35 0.14 -13.19
CA THR A 300 12.42 -0.99 -13.19
C THR A 300 12.67 -1.82 -14.43
N ARG A 301 12.92 -3.13 -14.26
CA ARG A 301 13.26 -4.05 -15.35
C ARG A 301 12.75 -5.45 -15.08
N TRP A 302 12.63 -6.24 -16.15
CA TRP A 302 12.44 -7.68 -16.03
C TRP A 302 13.66 -8.35 -15.39
N ARG A 303 13.41 -9.31 -14.50
CA ARG A 303 14.44 -10.19 -13.94
C ARG A 303 14.78 -11.27 -14.97
N LEU A 304 15.71 -10.94 -15.88
CA LEU A 304 16.24 -11.88 -16.85
C LEU A 304 17.61 -12.39 -16.41
N GLU A 305 17.69 -13.71 -16.27
CA GLU A 305 18.89 -14.47 -15.93
C GLU A 305 19.05 -15.55 -17.00
N LYS A 306 20.24 -15.68 -17.60
CA LYS A 306 20.47 -16.69 -18.63
C LYS A 306 20.42 -18.09 -18.01
N LYS A 307 19.80 -19.06 -18.70
CA LYS A 307 19.90 -20.48 -18.34
C LYS A 307 21.34 -20.98 -18.41
N ASP A 308 22.07 -20.55 -19.44
CA ASP A 308 23.52 -20.74 -19.58
C ASP A 308 24.22 -19.38 -19.48
N PRO A 309 24.85 -19.07 -18.32
CA PRO A 309 25.55 -17.80 -18.12
C PRO A 309 26.72 -17.55 -19.08
N ASN A 310 27.34 -18.60 -19.61
CA ASN A 310 28.55 -18.51 -20.44
C ASN A 310 28.22 -18.42 -21.94
N ALA A 311 27.01 -18.82 -22.34
CA ALA A 311 26.57 -18.70 -23.73
C ALA A 311 26.41 -17.22 -24.13
N ALA A 312 26.88 -16.88 -25.33
CA ALA A 312 26.65 -15.56 -25.93
C ALA A 312 25.14 -15.24 -26.01
N LEU A 313 24.35 -16.22 -26.43
CA LEU A 313 22.89 -16.16 -26.55
C LEU A 313 22.26 -17.33 -25.78
N SER A 314 21.40 -17.05 -24.79
CA SER A 314 20.74 -18.06 -23.97
C SER A 314 19.27 -17.74 -23.77
N GLU A 315 18.44 -18.75 -23.50
CA GLU A 315 17.08 -18.49 -23.03
C GLU A 315 17.11 -17.99 -21.58
N PRO A 316 16.14 -17.16 -21.16
CA PRO A 316 16.02 -16.78 -19.77
C PRO A 316 15.52 -17.96 -18.92
N VAL A 317 15.96 -18.02 -17.65
CA VAL A 317 15.43 -18.95 -16.65
C VAL A 317 13.91 -18.80 -16.54
N LYS A 318 13.42 -17.56 -16.54
CA LYS A 318 11.99 -17.23 -16.58
C LYS A 318 11.69 -16.28 -17.75
N PRO A 319 11.07 -16.78 -18.84
CA PRO A 319 10.68 -15.97 -19.99
C PRO A 319 9.61 -14.93 -19.65
N ILE A 320 9.57 -13.86 -20.44
CA ILE A 320 8.52 -12.85 -20.41
C ILE A 320 7.32 -13.39 -21.17
N VAL A 321 6.25 -13.73 -20.45
CA VAL A 321 5.02 -14.24 -21.06
C VAL A 321 3.98 -13.13 -21.14
N TYR A 322 3.61 -12.77 -22.37
CA TYR A 322 2.48 -11.88 -22.65
C TYR A 322 1.24 -12.69 -23.02
N TYR A 323 0.12 -12.35 -22.39
CA TYR A 323 -1.20 -12.83 -22.80
C TYR A 323 -1.91 -11.73 -23.58
N ILE A 324 -2.43 -12.07 -24.76
CA ILE A 324 -3.29 -11.17 -25.52
C ILE A 324 -4.71 -11.35 -24.98
N ASP A 325 -5.35 -10.25 -24.59
CA ASP A 325 -6.70 -10.28 -24.03
C ASP A 325 -7.67 -10.96 -25.02
N SER A 326 -8.52 -11.85 -24.49
CA SER A 326 -9.55 -12.55 -25.27
C SER A 326 -10.55 -11.60 -25.97
N ALA A 327 -10.72 -10.38 -25.46
CA ALA A 327 -11.53 -9.33 -26.05
C ALA A 327 -10.82 -8.60 -27.21
N THR A 328 -9.54 -8.87 -27.48
CA THR A 328 -8.82 -8.32 -28.62
C THR A 328 -9.46 -8.81 -29.92
N PRO A 329 -9.89 -7.93 -30.84
CA PRO A 329 -10.45 -8.34 -32.12
C PRO A 329 -9.51 -9.30 -32.86
N LYS A 330 -10.04 -10.41 -33.36
CA LYS A 330 -9.24 -11.50 -33.96
C LYS A 330 -8.28 -11.01 -35.05
N TRP A 331 -8.69 -10.02 -35.83
CA TRP A 331 -7.87 -9.44 -36.90
C TRP A 331 -6.66 -8.64 -36.38
N LEU A 332 -6.71 -8.11 -35.15
CA LEU A 332 -5.59 -7.38 -34.52
C LEU A 332 -4.55 -8.30 -33.89
N ILE A 333 -4.93 -9.51 -33.48
CA ILE A 333 -4.05 -10.45 -32.77
C ILE A 333 -2.70 -10.66 -33.48
N PRO A 334 -2.64 -10.92 -34.82
CA PRO A 334 -1.36 -11.10 -35.51
C PRO A 334 -0.48 -9.85 -35.52
N PHE A 335 -1.07 -8.65 -35.46
CA PHE A 335 -0.33 -7.38 -35.43
C PHE A 335 0.18 -7.07 -34.03
N THR A 336 -0.65 -7.28 -33.01
CA THR A 336 -0.25 -7.15 -31.59
C THR A 336 0.90 -8.08 -31.26
N LYS A 337 0.81 -9.36 -31.67
CA LYS A 337 1.88 -10.34 -31.50
C LYS A 337 3.18 -9.88 -32.16
N ARG A 338 3.13 -9.48 -33.43
CA ARG A 338 4.31 -8.94 -34.14
C ARG A 338 4.91 -7.71 -33.47
N GLY A 339 4.07 -6.82 -32.91
CA GLY A 339 4.53 -5.63 -32.18
C GLY A 339 5.37 -5.99 -30.95
N VAL A 340 4.93 -6.98 -30.18
CA VAL A 340 5.68 -7.50 -29.03
C VAL A 340 6.96 -8.20 -29.49
N GLU A 341 6.87 -9.08 -30.50
CA GLU A 341 8.00 -9.86 -31.01
C GLU A 341 9.09 -9.01 -31.67
N LYS A 342 8.80 -7.78 -32.11
CA LYS A 342 9.83 -6.84 -32.60
C LYS A 342 10.92 -6.54 -31.57
N TRP A 343 10.62 -6.66 -30.27
CA TRP A 343 11.60 -6.48 -29.20
C TRP A 343 12.60 -7.63 -29.08
N GLN A 344 12.36 -8.79 -29.71
CA GLN A 344 13.29 -9.92 -29.65
C GLN A 344 14.69 -9.53 -30.12
N LYS A 345 14.82 -8.69 -31.16
CA LYS A 345 16.13 -8.22 -31.64
C LYS A 345 16.92 -7.46 -30.57
N ALA A 346 16.23 -6.67 -29.75
CA ALA A 346 16.87 -5.94 -28.64
C ALA A 346 17.29 -6.90 -27.52
N PHE A 347 16.48 -7.94 -27.24
CA PHE A 347 16.83 -8.97 -26.27
C PHE A 347 17.97 -9.86 -26.75
N GLU A 348 18.01 -10.22 -28.03
CA GLU A 348 19.10 -10.99 -28.65
C GLU A 348 20.43 -10.24 -28.54
N ALA A 349 20.41 -8.92 -28.80
CA ALA A 349 21.57 -8.05 -28.58
C ALA A 349 21.98 -7.97 -27.10
N ALA A 350 21.03 -8.13 -26.16
CA ALA A 350 21.29 -8.25 -24.74
C ALA A 350 21.68 -9.69 -24.31
N GLY A 351 21.82 -10.62 -25.26
CA GLY A 351 22.23 -12.01 -25.03
C GLY A 351 21.09 -12.98 -24.72
N PHE A 352 19.82 -12.59 -24.94
CA PHE A 352 18.65 -13.44 -24.70
C PHE A 352 17.93 -13.81 -25.99
N LYS A 353 17.70 -15.11 -26.21
CA LYS A 353 16.74 -15.59 -27.22
C LYS A 353 15.46 -16.01 -26.53
N ASN A 354 14.31 -15.82 -27.19
CA ASN A 354 13.00 -16.15 -26.63
C ASN A 354 12.81 -15.53 -25.23
N ALA A 355 13.13 -14.24 -25.12
CA ALA A 355 13.18 -13.52 -23.85
C ALA A 355 11.84 -13.47 -23.12
#